data_AF-A0A1F6B373-F1
#
_entry.id   AF-A0A1F6B373-F1
#
_cell.length_a   1.000
_cell.length_b   1.000
_cell.length_c   1.000
_cell.angle_alpha   90.00
_cell.angle_beta   90.00
_cell.angle_gamma   90.00
#
_symmetry.space_group_name_H-M   'P 1'
#
loop_
_entity.id
_entity.type
_entity.pdbx_description
1 polymer ?
#
loop_
_entity_poly.entity_id
_entity_poly.type
_entity_poly.pdbx_seq_one_letter_code
_entity_poly.pdbx_strand_id
1 'polypeptide(L)'
;MNTPIQLKINLTEELQELLKSKASKFGIPLTQYVKHVLIKDVEGQEYPIFKASEETEREAQEALEQLDKAVDAKSFFQKLHK
;
A
#
# COMPACT_ATOMS: atom_id res chain seq x y z
N MET A 1 15.20 0.39 4.38
CA MET A 1 15.09 1.85 4.15
C MET A 1 13.81 2.09 3.37
N ASN A 2 12.86 2.88 3.88
CA ASN A 2 11.60 3.12 3.18
C ASN A 2 11.76 4.37 2.29
N THR A 3 11.97 4.16 0.99
CA THR A 3 12.17 5.26 0.04
C THR A 3 10.81 5.89 -0.29
N PRO A 4 10.62 7.21 -0.13
CA PRO A 4 9.36 7.85 -0.48
C PRO A 4 9.09 7.72 -1.97
N ILE A 5 7.89 7.27 -2.34
CA ILE A 5 7.44 7.20 -3.74
C ILE A 5 7.11 8.62 -4.21
N GLN A 6 7.72 9.05 -5.32
CA GLN A 6 7.45 10.35 -5.93
C GLN A 6 6.44 10.20 -7.08
N LEU A 7 5.34 10.94 -7.01
CA LEU A 7 4.38 11.07 -8.10
C LEU A 7 4.71 12.31 -8.94
N LYS A 8 4.97 12.13 -10.24
CA LYS A 8 5.13 13.22 -11.23
C LYS A 8 3.95 13.22 -12.17
N ILE A 9 3.34 14.38 -12.37
CA ILE A 9 2.10 14.52 -13.15
C ILE A 9 2.28 15.73 -14.07
N ASN A 10 1.93 15.56 -15.34
CA ASN A 10 1.80 16.66 -16.28
C ASN A 10 0.35 17.16 -16.23
N LEU A 11 0.16 18.46 -16.07
CA LEU A 11 -1.15 19.10 -16.04
C LEU A 11 -1.23 20.09 -17.19
N THR A 12 -2.44 20.33 -17.69
CA THR A 12 -2.67 21.51 -18.53
C THR A 12 -2.56 22.76 -17.66
N GLU A 13 -2.27 23.89 -18.30
CA GLU A 13 -2.11 25.18 -17.61
C GLU A 13 -3.37 25.56 -16.82
N GLU A 14 -4.54 25.40 -17.43
CA GLU A 14 -5.84 25.73 -16.85
C GLU A 14 -6.13 24.89 -15.60
N LEU A 15 -5.79 23.60 -15.64
CA LEU A 15 -5.97 22.70 -14.50
C LEU A 15 -5.03 23.08 -13.35
N GLN A 16 -3.78 23.42 -13.65
CA GLN A 16 -2.83 23.87 -12.65
C GLN A 16 -3.31 25.15 -11.96
N GLU A 17 -3.80 26.14 -12.73
CA GLU A 17 -4.34 27.38 -12.18
C GLU A 17 -5.56 27.15 -11.29
N LEU A 18 -6.49 26.31 -11.75
CA LEU A 18 -7.69 25.97 -10.99
C LEU A 18 -7.34 25.30 -9.65
N LEU A 19 -6.44 24.31 -9.66
CA LEU A 19 -6.01 23.62 -8.44
C LEU A 19 -5.25 24.57 -7.50
N LYS A 20 -4.41 25.46 -8.04
CA LYS A 20 -3.68 26.47 -7.26
C LYS A 20 -4.66 27.44 -6.59
N SER A 21 -5.67 27.92 -7.32
CA SER A 21 -6.73 28.78 -6.78
C SER A 21 -7.47 28.11 -5.63
N LYS A 22 -7.82 26.82 -5.77
CA LYS A 22 -8.45 26.05 -4.69
C LYS A 22 -7.53 25.88 -3.47
N ALA A 23 -6.26 25.54 -3.68
CA ALA A 23 -5.29 25.41 -2.60
C ALA A 23 -5.08 26.72 -1.83
N SER A 24 -5.01 27.85 -2.54
CA SER A 24 -4.88 29.19 -1.96
C SER A 24 -6.02 29.57 -1.02
N LYS A 25 -7.26 29.10 -1.28
CA LYS A 25 -8.41 29.35 -0.37
C LYS A 25 -8.22 28.78 1.03
N PHE A 26 -7.41 27.72 1.14
CA PHE A 26 -7.09 27.08 2.41
C PHE A 26 -5.70 27.49 2.92
N GLY A 27 -4.99 28.38 2.23
CA GLY A 27 -3.63 28.78 2.58
C GLY A 27 -2.60 27.66 2.49
N ILE A 28 -2.87 26.60 1.70
CA ILE A 28 -1.99 25.43 1.60
C ILE A 28 -1.27 25.35 0.25
N PRO A 29 -0.10 24.69 0.17
CA PRO A 29 0.55 24.40 -1.10
C PRO A 29 -0.31 23.50 -2.00
N LEU A 30 -0.17 23.69 -3.33
CA LEU A 30 -0.83 22.86 -4.34
C LEU A 30 -0.59 21.35 -4.12
N THR A 31 0.63 20.96 -3.75
CA THR A 31 0.99 19.56 -3.50
C THR A 31 0.21 18.95 -2.34
N GLN A 32 -0.04 19.71 -1.28
CA GLN A 32 -0.86 19.26 -0.14
C GLN A 32 -2.32 19.12 -0.53
N TYR A 33 -2.84 20.06 -1.33
CA TYR A 33 -4.20 19.99 -1.86
C TYR A 33 -4.40 18.75 -2.75
N VAL A 34 -3.48 18.49 -3.69
CA VAL A 34 -3.53 17.30 -4.56
C VAL A 34 -3.43 16.02 -3.74
N LYS A 35 -2.53 15.96 -2.76
CA LYS A 35 -2.40 14.82 -1.86
C LYS A 35 -3.71 14.54 -1.10
N HIS A 36 -4.36 15.58 -0.60
CA HIS A 36 -5.63 15.46 0.10
C HIS A 36 -6.72 14.90 -0.82
N VAL A 37 -6.85 15.42 -2.04
CA VAL A 37 -7.82 14.94 -3.03
C VAL A 37 -7.61 13.46 -3.34
N LEU A 38 -6.36 13.05 -3.59
CA LEU A 38 -6.03 11.65 -3.86
C LEU A 38 -6.37 10.73 -2.69
N ILE A 39 -6.07 11.15 -1.45
CA ILE A 39 -6.41 10.37 -0.25
C ILE A 39 -7.93 10.24 -0.13
N LYS A 40 -8.68 11.34 -0.34
CA LYS A 40 -10.14 11.33 -0.27
C LYS A 40 -10.80 10.48 -1.34
N ASP A 41 -10.20 10.40 -2.53
CA ASP A 41 -10.70 9.56 -3.62
C ASP A 41 -10.64 8.06 -3.28
N VAL A 42 -9.57 7.63 -2.60
CA VAL A 42 -9.38 6.23 -2.16
C VAL A 42 -9.86 5.98 -0.72
N GLU A 43 -10.35 7.00 -0.03
CA GLU A 43 -10.81 6.87 1.35
C GLU A 43 -12.05 5.99 1.39
N GLY A 44 -12.01 4.93 2.20
CA GLY A 44 -13.10 3.96 2.29
C GLY A 44 -13.11 2.90 1.19
N GLN A 45 -12.18 2.94 0.23
CA GLN A 45 -11.93 1.81 -0.64
C GLN A 45 -11.08 0.79 0.12
N GLU A 46 -11.56 -0.44 0.26
CA GLU A 46 -10.73 -1.52 0.79
C GLU A 46 -9.60 -1.83 -0.21
N TYR A 47 -8.41 -2.09 0.33
CA TYR A 47 -7.33 -2.59 -0.50
C TYR A 47 -7.80 -3.89 -1.17
N PRO A 48 -7.63 -4.07 -2.48
CA PRO A 48 -8.17 -5.24 -3.17
C PRO A 48 -7.57 -6.51 -2.54
N ILE A 49 -8.44 -7.30 -1.89
CA ILE A 49 -8.09 -8.62 -1.40
C ILE A 49 -8.39 -9.58 -2.54
N PHE A 50 -7.35 -10.14 -3.14
CA PHE A 50 -7.50 -11.20 -4.12
C PHE A 50 -7.69 -12.52 -3.40
N LYS A 51 -8.54 -13.40 -3.96
CA LYS A 51 -8.62 -14.77 -3.49
C LYS A 51 -7.25 -15.43 -3.68
N ALA A 52 -6.78 -16.14 -2.65
CA ALA A 52 -5.57 -16.96 -2.77
C ALA A 52 -5.76 -18.01 -3.88
N SER A 53 -4.66 -18.45 -4.51
CA SER A 53 -4.75 -19.56 -5.45
C SER A 53 -5.19 -20.83 -4.70
N GLU A 54 -5.78 -21.79 -5.41
CA GLU A 54 -6.14 -23.09 -4.82
C GLU A 54 -4.94 -23.77 -4.15
N GLU A 55 -3.75 -23.61 -4.74
CA GLU A 55 -2.50 -24.11 -4.18
C GLU A 55 -2.18 -23.46 -2.82
N THR A 56 -2.25 -22.13 -2.74
CA THR A 56 -2.01 -21.40 -1.48
C THR A 56 -3.06 -21.72 -0.43
N GLU A 57 -4.34 -21.89 -0.80
CA GLU A 57 -5.40 -22.29 0.13
C GLU A 57 -5.13 -23.69 0.70
N ARG A 58 -4.73 -24.66 -0.15
CA ARG A 58 -4.37 -26.03 0.27
C ARG A 58 -3.17 -26.05 1.20
N GLU A 59 -2.09 -25.34 0.84
CA GLU A 59 -0.88 -25.28 1.67
C GLU A 59 -1.15 -24.65 3.04
N ALA A 60 -1.97 -23.59 3.08
CA ALA A 60 -2.38 -22.97 4.33
C ALA A 60 -3.17 -23.95 5.21
N GLN A 61 -4.09 -24.72 4.63
CA GLN A 61 -4.84 -25.74 5.36
C GLN A 61 -3.92 -26.86 5.89
N GLU A 62 -3.03 -27.39 5.05
CA GLU A 62 -2.06 -28.42 5.45
C GLU A 62 -1.13 -27.93 6.57
N ALA A 63 -0.74 -26.66 6.54
CA ALA A 63 0.07 -26.04 7.59
C ALA A 63 -0.69 -25.91 8.92
N LEU A 64 -1.98 -25.57 8.89
CA LEU A 64 -2.83 -25.49 10.08
C LEU A 64 -3.07 -26.86 10.72
N GLU A 65 -3.16 -27.93 9.92
CA GLU A 65 -3.28 -29.29 10.41
C GLU A 65 -1.99 -29.83 11.05
N GLN A 66 -0.84 -29.25 10.71
CA GLN A 66 0.49 -29.66 11.16
C GLN A 66 1.09 -28.73 12.22
N LEU A 67 0.26 -27.97 12.94
CA LEU A 67 0.71 -27.07 14.01
C LEU A 67 1.50 -27.78 15.10
N ASP A 68 1.22 -29.06 15.35
CA ASP A 68 1.96 -29.91 16.30
C ASP A 68 3.42 -30.16 15.89
N LYS A 69 3.73 -30.02 14.59
CA LYS A 69 5.08 -30.18 14.02
C LYS A 69 5.82 -28.85 13.89
N ALA A 70 5.26 -27.76 14.40
CA ALA A 70 5.90 -26.45 14.34
C ALA A 70 7.27 -26.48 15.05
N VAL A 71 8.26 -25.87 14.40
CA VAL A 71 9.61 -25.74 14.94
C VAL A 71 9.81 -24.34 15.53
N ASP A 72 10.68 -24.24 16.53
CA ASP A 72 11.07 -22.95 17.07
C ASP A 72 11.73 -22.07 15.99
N ALA A 73 11.24 -20.84 15.86
CA ALA A 73 11.65 -19.91 14.81
C ALA A 73 13.16 -19.63 14.84
N LYS A 74 13.78 -19.55 16.03
CA LYS A 74 15.23 -19.28 16.17
C LYS A 74 16.04 -20.43 15.59
N SER A 75 15.60 -21.67 15.81
CA SER A 75 16.24 -22.87 15.26
C SER A 75 16.09 -23.00 13.74
N PHE A 76 14.97 -22.52 13.19
CA PHE A 76 14.69 -22.51 11.76
C PHE A 76 15.59 -21.53 11.00
N PHE A 77 15.68 -20.28 11.46
CA PHE A 77 16.49 -19.26 10.76
C PHE A 77 18.00 -19.56 10.78
N GLN A 78 18.49 -20.30 11.78
CA GLN A 78 19.87 -20.79 11.79
C GLN A 78 20.18 -21.78 10.66
N LYS A 79 19.18 -22.55 10.21
CA LYS A 79 19.33 -23.52 9.11
C LYS A 79 19.20 -22.88 7.73
N LEU A 80 18.49 -21.74 7.63
CA LEU A 80 18.23 -21.05 6.37
C LEU A 80 19.43 -20.24 5.83
N HIS A 81 20.42 -19.96 6.69
CA HIS A 81 21.62 -19.19 6.36
C HIS A 81 22.86 -20.05 5.98
N LYS A 82 22.65 -21.28 5.48
CA LYS A 82 23.69 -22.12 4.88
C LYS A 82 23.53 -22.17 3.37
#